data_AF-A0A0S7ENK6-F1
#
_entry.id   AF-A0A0S7ENK6-F1
#
_cell.length_a   1.000
_cell.length_b   1.000
_cell.length_c   1.000
_cell.angle_alpha   90.00
_cell.angle_beta   90.00
_cell.angle_gamma   90.00
#
_symmetry.space_group_name_H-M   'P 1'
#
loop_
_entity.id
_entity.type
_entity.pdbx_description
1 polymer ?
#
loop_
_entity_poly.entity_id
_entity_poly.type
_entity_poly.pdbx_seq_one_letter_code
_entity_poly.pdbx_strand_id
1 'polypeptide(L)'
;AGWFGLSCRHLCQCENEALCDHVSGACTCQAGWTGSFCEKPCPQGFYGLDCQEKCFCQNGGSCDHISGVCSCPAGWIGPFCNLTCLAGFYGPGCNRTCGCRNGGICHPAGGQCSCMPGWTGPNCTEECPAGFYGADCQQVCLCQNGVT
;
A
#
# COMPACT_ATOMS: atom_id res chain seq x y z
N ALA A 1 24.45 -23.41 4.93
CA ALA A 1 24.51 -24.78 5.47
C ALA A 1 25.96 -25.16 5.80
N GLY A 2 26.22 -25.82 6.93
CA GLY A 2 27.56 -26.12 7.41
C GLY A 2 27.55 -26.96 8.68
N TRP A 3 28.74 -27.24 9.23
CA TRP A 3 28.92 -27.96 10.49
C TRP A 3 29.82 -27.16 11.42
N PHE A 4 29.65 -27.33 12.73
CA PHE A 4 30.40 -26.62 13.77
C PHE A 4 30.89 -27.54 14.89
N GLY A 5 31.77 -26.98 15.72
CA GLY A 5 32.34 -27.63 16.90
C GLY A 5 33.55 -28.52 16.58
N LEU A 6 34.12 -29.12 17.63
CA LEU A 6 35.30 -29.97 17.50
C LEU A 6 35.02 -31.13 16.53
N SER A 7 35.87 -31.27 15.51
CA SER A 7 35.75 -32.28 14.45
C SER A 7 34.46 -32.16 13.62
N CYS A 8 33.83 -30.98 13.54
CA CYS A 8 32.65 -30.71 12.69
C CYS A 8 31.46 -31.64 12.98
N ARG A 9 31.26 -32.01 14.25
CA ARG A 9 30.28 -33.04 14.64
C ARG A 9 28.84 -32.54 14.77
N HIS A 10 28.62 -31.23 14.78
CA HIS A 10 27.29 -30.63 14.95
C HIS A 10 26.85 -29.93 13.66
N LEU A 11 25.61 -30.15 13.23
CA LEU A 11 25.05 -29.50 12.05
C LEU A 11 24.60 -28.07 12.40
N CYS A 12 24.95 -27.10 11.56
CA CYS A 12 24.45 -25.73 11.69
C CYS A 12 22.96 -25.65 11.37
N GLN A 13 22.21 -24.91 12.19
CA GLN A 13 20.75 -24.77 12.08
C GLN A 13 20.31 -23.43 11.47
N CYS A 14 21.24 -22.61 10.98
CA CYS A 14 20.93 -21.29 10.44
C CYS A 14 20.08 -21.36 9.16
N GLU A 15 19.04 -20.53 9.09
CA GLU A 15 18.13 -20.39 7.95
C GLU A 15 18.46 -19.16 7.09
N ASN A 16 17.71 -18.97 5.99
CA ASN A 16 17.77 -17.76 5.12
C ASN A 16 19.19 -17.36 4.69
N GLU A 17 19.97 -18.36 4.27
CA GLU A 17 21.34 -18.18 3.77
C GLU A 17 22.31 -17.53 4.78
N ALA A 18 21.97 -17.59 6.07
CA ALA A 18 22.82 -17.12 7.14
C ALA A 18 24.13 -17.92 7.24
N LEU A 19 25.18 -17.21 7.62
CA LEU A 19 26.50 -17.78 7.86
C LEU A 19 26.52 -18.43 9.24
N CYS A 20 27.22 -19.56 9.36
CA CYS A 20 27.37 -20.27 10.63
C CYS A 20 28.83 -20.22 11.06
N ASP A 21 29.07 -19.80 12.31
CA ASP A 21 30.38 -19.86 12.92
C ASP A 21 30.79 -21.31 13.17
N HIS A 22 31.93 -21.73 12.63
CA HIS A 22 32.37 -23.13 12.68
C HIS A 22 32.80 -23.58 14.09
N VAL A 23 33.00 -22.66 15.04
CA VAL A 23 33.41 -23.00 16.41
C VAL A 23 32.18 -23.17 17.31
N SER A 24 31.37 -22.13 17.38
CA SER A 24 30.23 -21.99 18.31
C SER A 24 28.91 -22.45 17.71
N GLY A 25 28.77 -22.47 16.39
CA GLY A 25 27.50 -22.70 15.70
C GLY A 25 26.58 -21.48 15.65
N ALA A 26 27.04 -20.31 16.12
CA ALA A 26 26.27 -19.07 16.08
C ALA A 26 26.00 -18.63 14.64
N CYS A 27 24.82 -18.05 14.41
CA CYS A 27 24.39 -17.60 13.10
C CYS A 27 24.62 -16.10 12.93
N THR A 28 25.20 -15.71 11.79
CA THR A 28 25.24 -14.32 11.33
C THR A 28 24.19 -14.15 10.24
N CYS A 29 23.15 -13.38 10.55
CA CYS A 29 22.00 -13.22 9.67
C CYS A 29 22.32 -12.35 8.45
N GLN A 30 21.67 -12.68 7.32
CA GLN A 30 21.66 -11.81 6.16
C GLN A 30 20.75 -10.61 6.40
N ALA A 31 20.89 -9.58 5.56
CA ALA A 31 20.02 -8.41 5.60
C ALA A 31 18.54 -8.81 5.54
N GLY A 32 17.75 -8.22 6.43
CA GLY A 32 16.32 -8.47 6.55
C GLY A 32 15.92 -9.65 7.42
N TRP A 33 16.87 -10.37 8.01
CA TRP A 33 16.60 -11.52 8.87
C TRP A 33 17.15 -11.33 10.28
N THR A 34 16.48 -11.92 11.25
CA THR A 34 16.79 -11.87 12.68
C THR A 34 16.33 -13.15 13.39
N GLY A 35 16.60 -13.26 14.68
CA GLY A 35 16.42 -14.48 15.46
C GLY A 35 17.73 -15.23 15.65
N SER A 36 17.73 -16.21 16.56
CA SER A 36 18.93 -16.97 16.91
C SER A 36 19.44 -17.84 15.75
N PHE A 37 18.54 -18.25 14.85
CA PHE A 37 18.85 -19.04 13.67
C PHE A 37 18.51 -18.28 12.38
N CYS A 38 18.30 -16.97 12.47
CA CYS A 38 17.93 -16.11 11.34
C CYS A 38 16.60 -16.51 10.68
N GLU A 39 15.69 -17.08 11.46
CA GLU A 39 14.42 -17.66 11.01
C GLU A 39 13.28 -16.63 10.88
N LYS A 40 13.48 -15.41 11.37
CA LYS A 40 12.45 -14.36 11.40
C LYS A 40 12.82 -13.21 10.47
N PRO A 41 11.88 -12.68 9.68
CA PRO A 41 12.12 -11.42 8.99
C PRO A 41 12.26 -10.28 10.00
N CYS A 42 12.84 -9.17 9.58
CA CYS A 42 12.89 -7.97 10.41
C CYS A 42 11.48 -7.56 10.88
N PRO A 43 11.36 -7.03 12.11
CA PRO A 43 10.09 -6.56 12.63
C PRO A 43 9.53 -5.43 11.76
N GLN A 44 8.21 -5.31 11.75
CA GLN A 44 7.53 -4.30 10.94
C GLN A 44 8.10 -2.90 11.23
N GLY A 45 8.46 -2.18 10.16
CA GLY A 45 9.04 -0.85 10.24
C GLY A 45 10.57 -0.83 10.23
N PHE A 46 11.23 -1.99 10.15
CA PHE A 46 12.68 -2.11 10.09
C PHE A 46 13.14 -3.01 8.94
N TYR A 47 14.37 -2.78 8.46
CA TYR A 47 14.97 -3.56 7.38
C TYR A 47 16.51 -3.57 7.48
N GLY A 48 17.15 -4.27 6.54
CA GLY A 48 18.61 -4.26 6.40
C GLY A 48 19.33 -5.20 7.37
N LEU A 49 20.65 -5.07 7.47
CA LEU A 49 21.45 -5.89 8.36
C LEU A 49 21.11 -5.59 9.82
N ASP A 50 20.93 -6.65 10.61
CA ASP A 50 20.52 -6.57 12.02
C ASP A 50 19.24 -5.75 12.28
N CYS A 51 18.42 -5.52 11.26
CA CYS A 51 17.19 -4.73 11.33
C CYS A 51 17.40 -3.31 11.90
N GLN A 52 18.56 -2.70 11.64
CA GLN A 52 18.90 -1.38 12.19
C GLN A 52 18.33 -0.22 11.37
N GLU A 53 17.97 -0.46 10.10
CA GLU A 53 17.42 0.57 9.23
C GLU A 53 15.93 0.71 9.45
N LYS A 54 15.41 1.94 9.41
CA LYS A 54 14.00 2.24 9.64
C LYS A 54 13.27 2.50 8.33
N CYS A 55 12.11 1.88 8.16
CA CYS A 55 11.23 2.13 7.03
C CYS A 55 10.48 3.46 7.18
N PHE A 56 10.30 4.16 6.06
CA PHE A 56 9.61 5.45 5.99
C PHE A 56 8.31 5.42 5.17
N CYS A 57 7.75 4.23 4.92
CA CYS A 57 6.51 4.08 4.18
C CYS A 57 5.34 4.78 4.89
N GLN A 58 4.57 5.55 4.14
CA GLN A 58 3.42 6.32 4.62
C GLN A 58 2.10 5.71 4.12
N ASN A 59 0.97 6.24 4.61
CA ASN A 59 -0.37 5.91 4.14
C ASN A 59 -0.71 4.40 4.13
N GLY A 60 -0.14 3.64 5.07
CA GLY A 60 -0.33 2.19 5.16
C GLY A 60 0.53 1.36 4.20
N GLY A 61 1.56 1.95 3.59
CA GLY A 61 2.55 1.22 2.79
C GLY A 61 3.31 0.18 3.61
N SER A 62 3.53 -1.00 3.03
CA SER A 62 4.32 -2.06 3.63
C SER A 62 5.77 -1.98 3.13
N CYS A 63 6.71 -2.16 4.05
CA CYS A 63 8.14 -2.09 3.74
C CYS A 63 8.71 -3.48 3.53
N ASP A 64 9.53 -3.65 2.50
CA ASP A 64 10.31 -4.85 2.30
C ASP A 64 11.40 -4.97 3.38
N HIS A 65 11.42 -6.09 4.10
CA HIS A 65 12.31 -6.28 5.25
C HIS A 65 13.79 -6.37 4.86
N ILE A 66 14.11 -6.62 3.59
CA ILE A 66 15.49 -6.73 3.10
C ILE A 66 16.00 -5.36 2.61
N SER A 67 15.28 -4.77 1.67
CA SER A 67 15.69 -3.58 0.91
C SER A 67 15.13 -2.26 1.44
N GLY A 68 14.09 -2.29 2.26
CA GLY A 68 13.41 -1.09 2.76
C GLY A 68 12.43 -0.47 1.76
N VAL A 69 12.27 -1.05 0.57
CA VAL A 69 11.39 -0.52 -0.49
C VAL A 69 9.93 -0.62 -0.07
N CYS A 70 9.18 0.46 -0.27
CA CYS A 70 7.76 0.52 0.06
C CYS A 70 6.89 -0.04 -1.07
N SER A 71 6.00 -0.98 -0.70
CA SER A 71 4.86 -1.38 -1.52
C SER A 71 3.65 -0.54 -1.12
N CYS A 72 3.13 0.24 -2.07
CA CYS A 72 2.08 1.21 -1.78
C CYS A 72 0.67 0.64 -1.97
N PRO A 73 -0.28 1.00 -1.09
CA PRO A 73 -1.67 0.67 -1.30
C PRO A 73 -2.26 1.44 -2.48
N ALA A 74 -3.39 0.98 -3.00
CA ALA A 74 -4.09 1.63 -4.10
C ALA A 74 -4.38 3.11 -3.79
N GLY A 75 -4.14 3.97 -4.77
CA GLY A 75 -4.26 5.42 -4.60
C GLY A 75 -2.98 6.14 -4.19
N TRP A 76 -1.92 5.41 -3.82
CA TRP A 76 -0.64 5.98 -3.40
C TRP A 76 0.52 5.46 -4.25
N ILE A 77 1.49 6.34 -4.49
CA ILE A 77 2.72 6.09 -5.25
C ILE A 77 3.90 6.86 -4.63
N GLY A 78 5.07 6.71 -5.26
CA GLY A 78 6.32 7.28 -4.80
C GLY A 78 7.10 6.31 -3.90
N PRO A 79 8.39 6.58 -3.65
CA PRO A 79 9.27 5.68 -2.91
C PRO A 79 8.84 5.45 -1.45
N PHE A 80 8.05 6.37 -0.90
CA PHE A 80 7.54 6.32 0.48
C PHE A 80 6.01 6.27 0.55
N CYS A 81 5.31 6.02 -0.56
CA CYS A 81 3.85 6.04 -0.63
C CYS A 81 3.22 7.36 -0.15
N ASN A 82 3.92 8.47 -0.38
CA ASN A 82 3.53 9.81 0.08
C ASN A 82 2.84 10.65 -0.99
N LEU A 83 2.79 10.17 -2.23
CA LEU A 83 2.13 10.85 -3.34
C LEU A 83 0.81 10.15 -3.66
N THR A 84 -0.28 10.90 -3.73
CA THR A 84 -1.56 10.37 -4.25
C THR A 84 -1.51 10.25 -5.76
N CYS A 85 -2.39 9.42 -6.35
CA CYS A 85 -2.59 9.41 -7.80
C CYS A 85 -2.88 10.81 -8.35
N LEU A 86 -2.33 11.09 -9.53
CA LEU A 86 -2.70 12.27 -10.32
C LEU A 86 -4.20 12.22 -10.66
N ALA A 87 -4.80 13.39 -10.77
CA ALA A 87 -6.21 13.50 -11.16
C ALA A 87 -6.47 12.75 -12.47
N GLY A 88 -7.52 11.91 -12.46
CA GLY A 88 -7.87 11.05 -13.59
C GLY A 88 -7.23 9.66 -13.58
N PHE A 89 -6.40 9.34 -12.59
CA PHE A 89 -5.81 8.01 -12.40
C PHE A 89 -6.17 7.41 -11.05
N TYR A 90 -6.23 6.08 -10.97
CA TYR A 90 -6.55 5.36 -9.75
C TYR A 90 -5.94 3.95 -9.69
N GLY A 91 -6.10 3.31 -8.54
CA GLY A 91 -5.72 1.92 -8.31
C GLY A 91 -4.27 1.73 -7.85
N PRO A 92 -3.80 0.47 -7.78
CA PRO A 92 -2.41 0.16 -7.46
C PRO A 92 -1.46 0.77 -8.49
N GLY A 93 -0.47 1.54 -8.05
CA GLY A 93 0.48 2.21 -8.94
C GLY A 93 -0.14 3.28 -9.85
N CYS A 94 -1.40 3.69 -9.61
CA CYS A 94 -2.11 4.68 -10.41
C CYS A 94 -2.14 4.38 -11.91
N ASN A 95 -2.23 3.10 -12.29
CA ASN A 95 -2.15 2.66 -13.68
C ASN A 95 -3.52 2.53 -14.38
N ARG A 96 -4.62 2.84 -13.69
CA ARG A 96 -5.97 2.79 -14.25
C ARG A 96 -6.49 4.21 -14.48
N THR A 97 -7.17 4.43 -15.59
CA THR A 97 -7.75 5.74 -15.96
C THR A 97 -9.21 5.84 -15.53
N CYS A 98 -9.59 6.96 -14.92
CA CYS A 98 -10.95 7.22 -14.46
C CYS A 98 -11.93 7.48 -15.62
N GLY A 99 -13.18 7.05 -15.44
CA GLY A 99 -14.27 7.25 -16.41
C GLY A 99 -15.14 8.48 -16.16
N CYS A 100 -14.86 9.27 -15.12
CA CYS A 100 -15.71 10.38 -14.68
C CYS A 100 -15.86 11.45 -15.77
N ARG A 101 -17.11 11.87 -16.03
CA ARG A 101 -17.47 12.94 -16.95
C ARG A 101 -17.99 14.17 -16.20
N ASN A 102 -18.26 15.25 -16.93
CA ASN A 102 -18.89 16.47 -16.41
C ASN A 102 -18.21 17.06 -15.15
N GLY A 103 -16.88 17.01 -15.12
CA GLY A 103 -16.08 17.52 -14.02
C GLY A 103 -16.09 16.65 -12.75
N GLY A 104 -16.63 15.43 -12.81
CA GLY A 104 -16.64 14.50 -11.68
C GLY A 104 -15.24 14.19 -11.15
N ILE A 105 -15.11 14.13 -9.83
CA ILE A 105 -13.85 13.89 -9.12
C ILE A 105 -13.69 12.39 -8.90
N CYS A 106 -12.53 11.84 -9.28
CA CYS A 106 -12.25 10.42 -9.19
C CYS A 106 -11.54 10.07 -7.88
N HIS A 107 -12.03 9.03 -7.19
CA HIS A 107 -11.38 8.50 -6.00
C HIS A 107 -10.09 7.75 -6.37
N PRO A 108 -8.91 8.13 -5.83
CA PRO A 108 -7.62 7.60 -6.29
C PRO A 108 -7.42 6.11 -5.98
N ALA A 109 -8.05 5.56 -4.95
CA ALA A 109 -7.90 4.15 -4.63
C ALA A 109 -8.77 3.23 -5.52
N GLY A 110 -10.00 3.65 -5.81
CA GLY A 110 -11.04 2.76 -6.34
C GLY A 110 -11.68 3.21 -7.65
N GLY A 111 -11.41 4.43 -8.11
CA GLY A 111 -11.89 4.93 -9.39
C GLY A 111 -13.34 5.40 -9.39
N GLN A 112 -14.02 5.36 -8.23
CA GLN A 112 -15.39 5.85 -8.12
C GLN A 112 -15.46 7.34 -8.35
N CYS A 113 -16.52 7.80 -9.02
CA CYS A 113 -16.74 9.20 -9.30
C CYS A 113 -17.62 9.82 -8.22
N SER A 114 -17.23 10.99 -7.74
CA SER A 114 -18.11 11.93 -7.03
C SER A 114 -18.53 13.00 -8.03
N CYS A 115 -19.82 13.10 -8.29
CA CYS A 115 -20.36 13.91 -9.36
C CYS A 115 -20.58 15.36 -8.94
N MET A 116 -20.29 16.27 -9.87
CA MET A 116 -20.57 17.69 -9.69
C MET A 116 -22.08 17.95 -9.63
N PRO A 117 -22.52 19.09 -9.05
CA PRO A 117 -23.92 19.45 -9.00
C PRO A 117 -24.63 19.34 -10.35
N GLY A 118 -25.81 18.69 -10.35
CA GLY A 118 -26.60 18.47 -11.56
C GLY A 118 -26.36 17.13 -12.25
N TRP A 119 -25.37 16.35 -11.79
CA TRP A 119 -25.00 15.06 -12.38
C TRP A 119 -25.01 13.92 -11.34
N THR A 120 -25.30 12.71 -11.80
CA THR A 120 -25.30 11.47 -11.03
C THR A 120 -24.89 10.28 -11.90
N GLY A 121 -24.98 9.08 -11.34
CA GLY A 121 -24.58 7.82 -11.97
C GLY A 121 -23.08 7.53 -11.80
N PRO A 122 -22.64 6.29 -12.12
CA PRO A 122 -21.29 5.82 -11.81
C PRO A 122 -20.16 6.59 -12.52
N ASN A 123 -20.46 7.26 -13.63
CA ASN A 123 -19.51 8.07 -14.42
C ASN A 123 -19.94 9.54 -14.56
N CYS A 124 -20.93 10.00 -13.81
CA CYS A 124 -21.44 11.38 -13.86
C CYS A 124 -21.97 11.82 -15.22
N THR A 125 -22.60 10.91 -15.97
CA THR A 125 -23.17 11.18 -17.30
C THR A 125 -24.68 11.35 -17.27
N GLU A 126 -25.32 11.08 -16.13
CA GLU A 126 -26.77 11.17 -15.97
C GLU A 126 -27.11 12.50 -15.30
N GLU A 127 -28.07 13.24 -15.84
CA GLU A 127 -28.56 14.47 -15.21
C GLU A 127 -29.39 14.14 -13.96
N CYS A 128 -29.53 15.10 -13.04
CA CYS A 128 -30.36 14.89 -11.87
C CYS A 128 -31.82 14.57 -12.25
N PRO A 129 -32.43 13.53 -11.64
CA PRO A 129 -33.85 13.28 -11.78
C PRO A 129 -34.68 14.48 -11.30
N ALA A 130 -35.87 14.65 -11.87
CA ALA A 130 -36.78 15.71 -11.47
C ALA A 130 -37.04 15.67 -9.96
N GLY A 131 -36.92 16.84 -9.31
CA GLY A 131 -37.06 16.98 -7.86
C GLY A 131 -35.77 16.77 -7.06
N PHE A 132 -34.63 16.52 -7.72
CA PHE A 132 -33.32 16.41 -7.08
C PHE A 132 -32.31 17.41 -7.67
N TYR A 133 -31.33 17.82 -6.87
CA TYR A 133 -30.25 18.72 -7.28
C TYR A 133 -28.98 18.49 -6.45
N GLY A 134 -27.94 19.27 -6.75
CA GLY A 134 -26.65 19.26 -6.06
C GLY A 134 -25.77 18.05 -6.38
N ALA A 135 -24.66 17.89 -5.65
CA ALA A 135 -23.65 16.87 -5.93
C ALA A 135 -24.23 15.47 -5.75
N ASP A 136 -23.96 14.58 -6.72
CA ASP A 136 -24.54 13.24 -6.81
C ASP A 136 -26.09 13.23 -6.72
N CYS A 137 -26.75 14.37 -6.94
CA CYS A 137 -28.19 14.60 -6.80
C CYS A 137 -28.75 14.21 -5.42
N GLN A 138 -27.97 14.39 -4.36
CA GLN A 138 -28.34 13.99 -2.99
C GLN A 138 -29.29 14.98 -2.28
N GLN A 139 -29.57 16.14 -2.88
CA GLN A 139 -30.48 17.14 -2.32
C GLN A 139 -31.86 17.09 -3.01
N VAL A 140 -32.93 17.20 -2.23
CA VAL A 140 -34.32 17.20 -2.72
C VAL A 140 -34.81 18.65 -2.86
N CYS A 141 -35.42 18.97 -4.01
CA CYS A 141 -36.09 20.23 -4.24
C CYS A 141 -37.30 20.37 -3.30
N LEU A 142 -37.19 21.21 -2.28
CA LEU A 142 -38.29 21.55 -1.38
C LEU A 142 -39.07 22.73 -1.97
N CYS A 143 -39.81 22.48 -3.04
CA CYS A 143 -40.73 23.47 -3.58
C CYS A 143 -41.89 23.65 -2.60
N GLN A 144 -41.85 24.71 -1.77
CA GLN A 144 -43.04 25.14 -1.03
C GLN A 144 -44.00 25.79 -2.03
N ASN A 145 -45.08 25.06 -2.33
CA ASN A 145 -46.17 25.36 -3.25
C ASN A 145 -45.89 24.97 -4.70
N GLY A 146 -46.55 23.89 -5.14
CA GLY A 146 -46.50 23.37 -6.50
C GLY A 146 -46.96 24.40 -7.53
N VAL A 147 -46.01 25.09 -8.14
CA VAL A 147 -46.24 25.82 -9.38
C VAL A 147 -45.42 25.11 -10.46
N THR A 148 -46.17 24.42 -11.32
CA THR A 148 -45.75 23.84 -12.61
C THR A 148 -45.31 24.92 -13.58
#